data_AF-A0A0D0A1P1-F1
#
_entry.id   AF-A0A0D0A1P1-F1
#
_cell.length_a   1.000
_cell.length_b   1.000
_cell.length_c   1.000
_cell.angle_alpha   90.00
_cell.angle_beta   90.00
_cell.angle_gamma   90.00
#
_symmetry.space_group_name_H-M   'P 1'
#
loop_
_entity.id
_entity.type
_entity.pdbx_description
1 polymer ?
#
loop_
_entity_poly.entity_id
_entity_poly.type
_entity_poly.pdbx_seq_one_letter_code
_entity_poly.pdbx_strand_id
1 'polypeptide(L)'
;INAHLTERKLDERVIPYSDKLFKQAAIEWLVATDQPIQALEHPKFKEMVDIASRATNGVKIPGRKATRAEIMRMFKNHLTRLRNTLNVSNGLSIDCTLYN
;
A
#
# COMPACT_ATOMS: atom_id res chain seq x y z
N ILE A 1 38.75 30.09 -6.36
CA ILE A 1 38.52 28.62 -6.39
C ILE A 1 37.12 28.40 -5.83
N ASN A 2 36.11 28.28 -6.69
CA ASN A 2 34.74 27.99 -6.26
C ASN A 2 34.55 26.48 -6.29
N ALA A 3 34.50 25.88 -5.10
CA ALA A 3 34.22 24.47 -4.92
C ALA A 3 32.75 24.22 -5.27
N HIS A 4 32.51 23.75 -6.50
CA HIS A 4 31.23 23.22 -6.93
C HIS A 4 31.03 21.87 -6.22
N LEU A 5 30.52 21.92 -4.99
CA LEU A 5 30.08 20.73 -4.27
C LEU A 5 28.77 20.27 -4.89
N THR A 6 28.90 19.47 -5.95
CA THR A 6 27.78 18.72 -6.52
C THR A 6 27.33 17.72 -5.45
N GLU A 7 26.15 17.92 -4.89
CA GLU A 7 25.48 16.93 -4.04
C GLU A 7 25.46 15.60 -4.79
N ARG A 8 26.31 14.67 -4.36
CA ARG A 8 26.22 13.29 -4.82
C ARG A 8 24.87 12.79 -4.36
N LYS A 9 23.97 12.54 -5.33
CA LYS A 9 22.79 11.70 -5.17
C LYS A 9 23.27 10.48 -4.41
N LEU A 10 22.88 10.36 -3.14
CA LEU A 10 23.18 9.19 -2.34
C LEU A 10 22.47 8.05 -3.05
N ASP A 11 23.20 7.25 -3.81
CA ASP A 11 22.69 5.97 -4.26
C ASP A 11 22.32 5.22 -2.98
N GLU A 12 21.03 5.14 -2.70
CA GLU A 12 20.47 4.34 -1.63
C GLU A 12 21.06 2.94 -1.80
N ARG A 13 22.02 2.59 -0.94
CA ARG A 13 22.62 1.27 -0.97
C ARG A 13 21.50 0.29 -0.66
N VAL A 14 21.03 -0.39 -1.70
CA VAL A 14 20.05 -1.48 -1.58
C VAL A 14 20.68 -2.51 -0.66
N ILE A 15 20.16 -2.63 0.56
CA ILE A 15 20.56 -3.68 1.48
C ILE A 15 20.17 -5.00 0.80
N PRO A 16 21.13 -5.89 0.49
CA PRO A 16 20.80 -7.15 -0.16
C PRO A 16 19.84 -7.96 0.69
N TYR A 17 18.87 -8.59 0.04
CA TYR A 17 17.93 -9.46 0.72
C TYR A 17 18.66 -10.63 1.41
N SER A 18 18.25 -10.95 2.63
CA SER A 18 18.49 -12.25 3.25
C SER A 18 17.32 -12.61 4.16
N ASP A 19 17.00 -13.90 4.27
CA ASP A 19 15.91 -14.37 5.12
C ASP A 19 16.08 -13.93 6.57
N LYS A 20 17.34 -13.88 7.06
CA LYS A 20 17.66 -13.44 8.42
C LYS A 20 17.33 -11.96 8.64
N LEU A 21 17.75 -11.08 7.72
CA LEU A 21 17.46 -9.64 7.83
C LEU A 21 15.97 -9.37 7.68
N PHE A 22 15.31 -10.03 6.73
CA PHE A 22 13.86 -9.89 6.55
C PHE A 22 13.09 -10.33 7.80
N LYS A 23 13.44 -11.49 8.37
CA LYS A 23 12.81 -11.99 9.59
C LYS A 23 12.98 -11.03 10.76
N GLN A 24 14.18 -10.48 10.94
CA GLN A 24 14.44 -9.51 12.00
C GLN A 24 13.60 -8.24 11.79
N ALA A 25 13.64 -7.65 10.60
CA ALA A 25 12.88 -6.44 10.28
C ALA A 25 11.36 -6.64 10.45
N ALA A 26 10.83 -7.80 10.07
CA ALA A 26 9.42 -8.13 10.24
C ALA A 26 9.03 -8.23 11.73
N ILE A 27 9.86 -8.85 12.58
CA ILE A 27 9.61 -8.94 14.03
C ILE A 27 9.69 -7.55 14.67
N GLU A 28 10.70 -6.76 14.34
CA GLU A 28 10.85 -5.39 14.84
C GLU A 28 9.64 -4.52 14.45
N TRP A 29 9.16 -4.65 13.21
CA TRP A 29 7.95 -3.95 12.76
C TRP A 29 6.71 -4.35 13.56
N LEU A 30 6.50 -5.65 13.83
CA LEU A 30 5.36 -6.12 14.63
C LEU A 30 5.37 -5.49 16.03
N VAL A 31 6.53 -5.51 16.71
CA VAL A 31 6.69 -4.95 18.06
C VAL A 31 6.52 -3.43 18.06
N ALA A 32 7.13 -2.73 17.11
CA ALA A 32 7.09 -1.27 17.07
C ALA A 32 5.71 -0.69 16.76
N THR A 33 4.81 -1.50 16.19
CA THR A 33 3.48 -1.05 15.74
C THR A 33 2.33 -1.81 16.40
N ASP A 34 2.64 -2.59 17.45
CA ASP A 34 1.69 -3.43 18.20
C ASP A 34 0.79 -4.27 17.28
N GLN A 35 1.37 -4.84 16.23
CA GLN A 35 0.63 -5.66 15.28
C GLN A 35 0.44 -7.07 15.81
N PRO A 36 -0.69 -7.71 15.50
CA PRO A 36 -0.89 -9.10 15.89
C PRO A 36 0.07 -10.01 15.10
N ILE A 37 0.55 -11.08 15.72
CA ILE A 37 1.51 -12.04 15.10
C ILE A 37 0.94 -12.62 13.79
N GLN A 38 -0.37 -12.86 13.74
CA GLN A 38 -1.09 -13.32 12.56
C GLN A 38 -0.99 -12.38 11.33
N ALA A 39 -0.52 -11.13 11.49
CA ALA A 39 -0.33 -10.21 10.37
C ALA A 39 0.65 -10.77 9.32
N LEU A 40 1.66 -11.55 9.73
CA LEU A 40 2.61 -12.20 8.82
C LEU A 40 2.02 -13.40 8.08
N GLU A 41 0.95 -14.00 8.61
CA GLU A 41 0.24 -15.13 7.99
C GLU A 41 -0.78 -14.66 6.95
N HIS A 42 -1.15 -13.38 6.98
CA HIS A 42 -2.18 -12.85 6.11
C HIS A 42 -1.72 -12.86 4.63
N PRO A 43 -2.47 -13.46 3.69
CA PRO A 43 -2.05 -13.58 2.29
C PRO A 43 -1.72 -12.23 1.62
N LYS A 44 -2.43 -11.16 1.99
CA LYS A 44 -2.15 -9.80 1.48
C LYS A 44 -0.82 -9.23 1.94
N PHE A 45 -0.31 -9.63 3.11
CA PHE A 45 1.03 -9.23 3.54
C PHE A 45 2.07 -9.86 2.62
N LYS A 46 1.96 -11.17 2.34
CA LYS A 46 2.84 -11.86 1.40
C LYS A 46 2.77 -11.25 0.00
N GLU A 47 1.57 -11.00 -0.52
CA GLU A 47 1.37 -10.34 -1.83
C GLU A 47 2.08 -8.98 -1.90
N MET A 48 1.98 -8.17 -0.84
CA MET A 48 2.67 -6.88 -0.77
C MET A 48 4.19 -7.02 -0.81
N VAL A 49 4.76 -7.98 -0.08
CA VAL A 49 6.21 -8.28 -0.09
C VAL A 49 6.67 -8.79 -1.45
N ASP A 50 5.89 -9.68 -2.09
CA ASP A 50 6.20 -10.21 -3.42
C ASP A 50 6.18 -9.14 -4.51
N ILE A 51 5.31 -8.12 -4.39
CA ILE A 51 5.30 -6.95 -5.27
C ILE A 51 6.52 -6.06 -4.98
N ALA A 52 6.79 -5.78 -3.70
CA ALA A 52 7.88 -4.92 -3.27
C ALA A 52 9.27 -5.47 -3.65
N SER A 53 9.48 -6.79 -3.56
CA SER A 53 10.76 -7.44 -3.86
C SER A 53 11.18 -7.32 -5.34
N ARG A 54 10.23 -7.04 -6.23
CA ARG A 54 10.47 -6.84 -7.67
C ARG A 54 10.80 -5.38 -8.03
N ALA A 55 10.72 -4.46 -7.07
CA ALA A 55 10.97 -3.05 -7.33
C ALA A 55 12.47 -2.78 -7.51
N THR A 56 12.86 -2.24 -8.65
CA THR A 56 14.26 -1.89 -8.95
C THR A 56 14.70 -0.55 -8.38
N ASN A 57 13.74 0.35 -8.09
CA ASN A 57 13.98 1.72 -7.64
C ASN A 57 13.37 1.97 -6.24
N GLY A 58 13.31 0.94 -5.40
CA GLY A 58 12.62 0.98 -4.12
C GLY A 58 11.10 1.09 -4.24
N VAL A 59 10.42 1.18 -3.10
CA VAL A 59 8.96 1.21 -3.01
C VAL A 59 8.49 2.54 -2.42
N LYS A 60 7.52 3.18 -3.08
CA LYS A 60 6.87 4.40 -2.56
C LYS A 60 5.68 4.02 -1.70
N ILE A 61 5.83 4.14 -0.37
CA ILE A 61 4.73 3.88 0.58
C ILE A 61 3.79 5.09 0.60
N PRO A 62 2.47 4.91 0.40
CA PRO A 62 1.52 6.02 0.44
C PRO A 62 1.40 6.57 1.86
N GLY A 63 1.40 7.90 1.98
CA GLY A 63 1.16 8.59 3.26
C GLY A 63 -0.32 8.55 3.68
N ARG A 64 -0.58 8.82 4.96
CA ARG A 64 -1.91 8.72 5.60
C ARG A 64 -3.07 9.31 4.76
N LYS A 65 -2.89 10.52 4.23
CA LYS A 65 -3.92 11.21 3.42
C LYS A 65 -4.21 10.47 2.11
N ALA A 66 -3.15 10.05 1.41
CA ALA A 66 -3.27 9.30 0.16
C ALA A 66 -3.92 7.93 0.41
N THR A 67 -3.50 7.22 1.47
CA THR A 67 -4.08 5.94 1.86
C THR A 67 -5.57 6.05 2.18
N ARG A 68 -5.98 7.07 2.95
CA ARG A 68 -7.41 7.31 3.26
C ARG A 68 -8.21 7.60 2.00
N ALA A 69 -7.68 8.46 1.12
CA ALA A 69 -8.35 8.78 -0.14
C ALA A 69 -8.53 7.53 -1.01
N GLU A 70 -7.51 6.68 -1.07
CA GLU A 70 -7.53 5.46 -1.86
C GLU A 70 -8.53 4.43 -1.34
N ILE A 71 -8.60 4.23 -0.03
CA ILE A 71 -9.62 3.36 0.60
C ILE A 71 -11.02 3.86 0.23
N MET A 72 -11.28 5.16 0.38
CA MET A 72 -12.58 5.75 0.02
C MET A 72 -12.90 5.58 -1.45
N ARG A 73 -11.90 5.74 -2.34
CA ARG A 73 -12.04 5.55 -3.78
C ARG A 73 -12.40 4.09 -4.12
N MET A 74 -11.70 3.13 -3.54
CA MET A 74 -11.96 1.70 -3.74
C MET A 74 -13.37 1.33 -3.29
N PHE A 75 -13.81 1.85 -2.15
CA PHE A 75 -15.16 1.63 -1.63
C PHE A 75 -16.24 2.20 -2.57
N LYS A 76 -16.07 3.45 -3.03
CA LYS A 76 -16.97 4.07 -4.02
C LYS A 76 -17.06 3.26 -5.30
N ASN A 77 -15.92 2.80 -5.83
CA ASN A 77 -15.90 1.97 -7.04
C ASN A 77 -16.65 0.65 -6.85
N HIS A 78 -16.53 0.03 -5.68
CA HIS A 78 -17.28 -1.17 -5.34
C HIS A 78 -18.80 -0.91 -5.35
N LEU A 79 -19.26 0.16 -4.71
CA LEU A 79 -20.67 0.55 -4.71
C LEU A 79 -21.20 0.88 -6.11
N THR A 80 -20.42 1.60 -6.93
CA THR A 80 -20.80 1.90 -8.32
C THR A 80 -20.93 0.62 -9.15
N ARG A 81 -19.99 -0.31 -9.03
CA ARG A 81 -20.06 -1.61 -9.71
C ARG A 81 -21.30 -2.38 -9.29
N LEU A 82 -21.57 -2.43 -7.98
CA LEU A 82 -22.76 -3.09 -7.44
C LEU A 82 -24.04 -2.46 -7.99
N ARG A 83 -24.16 -1.13 -7.98
CA ARG A 83 -25.30 -0.39 -8.56
C ARG A 83 -25.51 -0.75 -10.03
N ASN A 84 -24.44 -0.77 -10.82
CA ASN A 84 -24.54 -1.10 -12.24
C ASN A 84 -25.03 -2.53 -12.46
N THR A 85 -24.54 -3.50 -11.66
CA THR A 85 -25.02 -4.87 -11.73
C THR A 85 -26.51 -4.98 -11.36
N LEU A 86 -26.95 -4.28 -10.30
CA LEU A 86 -28.34 -4.34 -9.84
C LEU A 86 -29.32 -3.59 -10.77
N ASN A 87 -28.91 -2.48 -11.36
CA ASN A 87 -29.72 -1.70 -12.31
C ASN A 87 -29.93 -2.42 -13.66
N VAL A 88 -28.99 -3.29 -14.05
CA VAL A 88 -29.19 -4.20 -15.19
C VAL A 88 -30.24 -5.27 -14.86
N SER A 89 -30.42 -5.59 -13.57
CA SER A 89 -31.35 -6.62 -13.09
C SER A 89 -32.75 -6.10 -12.70
N ASN A 90 -32.97 -4.79 -12.53
CA ASN A 90 -34.29 -4.19 -12.28
C ASN A 90 -34.30 -2.69 -12.63
N GLY A 91 -35.35 -2.24 -13.34
CA GLY A 91 -35.60 -0.85 -13.71
C GLY A 91 -36.03 0.07 -12.55
N LEU A 92 -35.37 -0.02 -11.39
CA LEU A 92 -35.63 0.84 -10.24
C LEU A 92 -34.35 1.56 -9.83
N SER A 93 -34.31 2.86 -10.15
CA SER A 93 -33.21 3.77 -9.80
C SER A 93 -33.15 3.98 -8.30
N ILE A 94 -32.12 3.45 -7.64
CA ILE A 94 -31.75 3.85 -6.28
C ILE A 94 -30.74 5.00 -6.40
N ASP A 95 -31.10 6.16 -5.84
CA ASP A 95 -30.26 7.34 -5.78
C ASP A 95 -29.31 7.27 -4.57
N CYS A 96 -28.01 7.44 -4.82
CA CYS A 96 -26.95 7.41 -3.82
C CYS A 96 -26.38 8.82 -3.62
N THR A 97 -27.25 9.78 -3.28
CA THR A 97 -26.89 11.17 -2.98
C THR A 97 -27.00 11.48 -1.49
N LEU A 98 -26.43 10.64 -0.63
CA LEU A 98 -26.30 10.97 0.78
C LEU A 98 -24.96 10.51 1.31
N TYR A 99 -23.92 11.34 1.14
CA TYR A 99 -22.80 11.52 2.07
C TYR A 99 -22.01 12.75 1.58
N ASN A 100 -22.50 13.95 1.93
CA ASN A 100 -21.73 15.19 1.95
C ASN A 100 -21.10 15.36 3.33
#